data_AF-A0A239F4G9-F1
#
_entry.id   AF-A0A239F4G9-F1
#
_cell.length_a   1.000
_cell.length_b   1.000
_cell.length_c   1.000
_cell.angle_alpha   90.00
_cell.angle_beta   90.00
_cell.angle_gamma   90.00
#
_symmetry.space_group_name_H-M   'P 1'
#
loop_
_entity.id
_entity.type
_entity.pdbx_description
1 polymer ?
#
loop_
_entity_poly.entity_id
_entity_poly.type
_entity_poly.pdbx_seq_one_letter_code
_entity_poly.pdbx_strand_id
1 'polypeptide(L)'
;MNERIIHPAVLALSAALRSPLPEQGPPLDLGFAQALAVWMLESTNPWPDAIAPLMAELLALHRRDSQGDVPTPAEWQRVRQQTQLLQVGEDELLKALIQVAEAAAWPISAGKSGLTELHIAAAMVQACQASRATGWTREDNKQAFAVLNQLVVTVDGEQRPRHEIPALFAKTAPELEPRFTRQLTASNDAFTQFSQTLKDRLAAG
;
A
#
# COMPACT_ATOMS: atom_id res chain seq x y z
N MET A 1 17.12 4.40 -19.82
CA MET A 1 16.99 3.59 -18.59
C MET A 1 16.42 4.50 -17.53
N ASN A 2 15.12 4.37 -17.22
CA ASN A 2 14.48 5.13 -16.14
C ASN A 2 14.81 4.42 -14.82
N GLU A 3 15.80 4.92 -14.10
CA GLU A 3 16.03 4.54 -12.71
C GLU A 3 14.79 4.97 -11.91
N ARG A 4 13.93 4.00 -11.58
CA ARG A 4 12.87 4.20 -10.60
C ARG A 4 13.55 4.51 -9.28
N ILE A 5 13.54 5.78 -8.88
CA ILE A 5 13.92 6.19 -7.53
C ILE A 5 12.93 5.47 -6.60
N ILE A 6 13.41 4.39 -5.97
CA ILE A 6 12.63 3.61 -5.02
C ILE A 6 12.29 4.54 -3.87
N HIS A 7 11.01 4.87 -3.73
CA HIS A 7 10.48 5.71 -2.66
C HIS A 7 11.04 5.23 -1.30
N PRO A 8 11.60 6.09 -0.43
CA PRO A 8 12.23 5.64 0.82
C PRO A 8 11.31 4.86 1.76
N ALA A 9 9.98 5.10 1.72
CA ALA A 9 9.03 4.22 2.41
C ALA A 9 9.07 2.78 1.86
N VAL A 10 9.29 2.60 0.54
CA VAL A 10 9.47 1.31 -0.13
C VAL A 10 10.75 0.58 0.31
N LEU A 11 11.78 1.31 0.78
CA LEU A 11 13.00 0.68 1.31
C LEU A 11 12.80 0.04 2.68
N ALA A 12 11.96 0.59 3.56
CA ALA A 12 11.58 -0.04 4.83
C ALA A 12 10.53 -1.15 4.65
N LEU A 13 9.60 -0.96 3.69
CA LEU A 13 8.61 -1.96 3.29
C LEU A 13 9.20 -3.21 2.64
N SER A 14 10.41 -3.09 2.07
CA SER A 14 11.10 -4.21 1.41
C SER A 14 11.39 -5.42 2.34
N ALA A 15 11.40 -5.24 3.66
CA ALA A 15 11.53 -6.33 4.61
C ALA A 15 10.20 -7.06 4.87
N ALA A 16 9.08 -6.32 4.91
CA ALA A 16 7.74 -6.90 5.11
C ALA A 16 7.17 -7.53 3.82
N LEU A 17 7.62 -7.06 2.65
CA LEU A 17 7.34 -7.65 1.33
C LEU A 17 8.03 -9.02 1.11
N ARG A 18 8.87 -9.52 2.03
CA ARG A 18 9.57 -10.82 1.92
C ARG A 18 8.77 -12.02 2.42
N SER A 19 7.52 -11.83 2.79
CA SER A 19 6.60 -12.95 3.00
C SER A 19 5.49 -12.84 1.96
N PRO A 20 5.69 -13.35 0.73
CA PRO A 20 4.55 -13.68 -0.09
C PRO A 20 3.60 -14.54 0.76
N LEU A 21 2.29 -14.41 0.54
CA LEU A 21 1.35 -15.46 0.90
C LEU A 21 2.04 -16.79 0.52
N PRO A 22 2.17 -17.76 1.44
CA PRO A 22 2.93 -18.95 1.15
C PRO A 22 2.43 -19.51 -0.18
N GLU A 23 3.33 -19.65 -1.17
CA GLU A 23 3.04 -20.29 -2.46
C GLU A 23 2.46 -21.71 -2.25
N GLN A 24 2.58 -22.23 -1.02
CA GLN A 24 2.12 -23.53 -0.56
C GLN A 24 1.26 -23.42 0.72
N GLY A 25 0.39 -22.41 0.80
CA GLY A 25 -0.76 -22.49 1.72
C GLY A 25 -1.75 -23.57 1.26
N PRO A 26 -2.62 -24.09 2.14
CA PRO A 26 -3.73 -24.93 1.69
C PRO A 26 -4.50 -24.21 0.57
N PRO A 27 -5.12 -24.93 -0.37
CA PRO A 27 -5.93 -24.30 -1.41
C PRO A 27 -6.97 -23.40 -0.74
N LEU A 28 -6.75 -22.07 -0.83
CA LEU A 28 -7.70 -21.08 -0.33
C LEU A 28 -9.06 -21.36 -0.96
N ASP A 29 -10.05 -21.64 -0.13
CA ASP A 29 -11.43 -21.72 -0.58
C ASP A 29 -11.82 -20.41 -1.27
N LEU A 30 -12.60 -20.50 -2.35
CA LEU A 30 -12.97 -19.32 -3.13
C LEU A 30 -13.81 -18.34 -2.30
N GLY A 31 -14.72 -18.84 -1.47
CA GLY A 31 -15.54 -18.01 -0.59
C GLY A 31 -14.68 -17.28 0.44
N PHE A 32 -13.70 -17.97 1.03
CA PHE A 32 -12.75 -17.33 1.93
C PHE A 32 -11.86 -16.28 1.23
N ALA A 33 -11.38 -16.58 0.02
CA ALA A 33 -10.61 -15.65 -0.81
C ALA A 33 -11.41 -14.36 -1.11
N GLN A 34 -12.71 -14.49 -1.42
CA GLN A 34 -13.60 -13.36 -1.63
C GLN A 34 -13.85 -12.58 -0.34
N ALA A 35 -14.06 -13.27 0.79
CA ALA A 35 -14.22 -12.63 2.10
C ALA A 35 -12.98 -11.81 2.51
N LEU A 36 -11.77 -12.31 2.20
CA LEU A 36 -10.54 -11.57 2.41
C LEU A 36 -10.47 -10.30 1.53
N ALA A 37 -10.86 -10.36 0.26
CA ALA A 37 -10.91 -9.19 -0.60
C ALA A 37 -11.86 -8.11 -0.06
N VAL A 38 -13.06 -8.52 0.40
CA VAL A 38 -14.02 -7.62 1.05
C VAL A 38 -13.42 -6.97 2.28
N TRP A 39 -12.82 -7.76 3.19
CA TRP A 39 -12.19 -7.23 4.39
C TRP A 39 -11.04 -6.25 4.08
N MET A 40 -10.18 -6.58 3.11
CA MET A 40 -9.09 -5.70 2.70
C MET A 40 -9.62 -4.37 2.15
N LEU A 41 -10.67 -4.38 1.34
CA LEU A 41 -11.31 -3.15 0.86
C LEU A 41 -11.92 -2.34 2.00
N GLU A 42 -12.67 -2.98 2.90
CA GLU A 42 -13.29 -2.32 4.06
C GLU A 42 -12.24 -1.66 4.97
N SER A 43 -11.09 -2.30 5.15
CA SER A 43 -10.00 -1.78 6.00
C SER A 43 -9.42 -0.46 5.52
N THR A 44 -9.63 -0.09 4.25
CA THR A 44 -9.09 1.16 3.67
C THR A 44 -9.98 2.38 3.92
N ASN A 45 -11.13 2.20 4.58
CA ASN A 45 -12.01 3.28 5.01
C ASN A 45 -11.34 4.13 6.12
N PRO A 46 -11.55 5.47 6.17
CA PRO A 46 -12.41 6.29 5.31
C PRO A 46 -11.76 6.69 3.98
N TRP A 47 -12.60 6.72 2.95
CA TRP A 47 -12.21 7.12 1.60
C TRP A 47 -12.47 8.61 1.38
N PRO A 48 -11.52 9.36 0.79
CA PRO A 48 -11.76 10.72 0.33
C PRO A 48 -12.85 10.76 -0.75
N ASP A 49 -13.62 11.85 -0.81
CA ASP A 49 -14.73 12.05 -1.76
C ASP A 49 -14.35 11.75 -3.22
N ALA A 50 -13.11 12.09 -3.61
CA ALA A 50 -12.60 11.89 -4.96
C ALA A 50 -12.60 10.42 -5.42
N ILE A 51 -12.48 9.45 -4.50
CA ILE A 51 -12.42 8.02 -4.82
C ILE A 51 -13.50 7.18 -4.13
N ALA A 52 -14.19 7.75 -3.13
CA ALA A 52 -15.21 7.05 -2.35
C ALA A 52 -16.29 6.37 -3.21
N PRO A 53 -16.83 6.97 -4.30
CA PRO A 53 -17.83 6.30 -5.13
C PRO A 53 -17.30 5.03 -5.79
N LEU A 54 -16.08 5.08 -6.34
CA LEU A 54 -15.46 3.91 -6.98
C LEU A 54 -15.14 2.81 -5.97
N MET A 55 -14.59 3.18 -4.81
CA MET A 55 -14.28 2.23 -3.75
C MET A 55 -15.54 1.55 -3.21
N ALA A 56 -16.62 2.30 -3.03
CA ALA A 56 -17.91 1.75 -2.61
C ALA A 56 -18.46 0.76 -3.66
N GLU A 57 -18.29 1.09 -4.94
CA GLU A 57 -18.73 0.25 -6.04
C GLU A 57 -17.93 -1.05 -6.13
N LEU A 58 -16.60 -0.98 -6.03
CA LEU A 58 -15.73 -2.15 -5.98
C LEU A 58 -16.08 -3.05 -4.79
N LEU A 59 -16.28 -2.47 -3.61
CA LEU A 59 -16.72 -3.22 -2.43
C LEU A 59 -18.07 -3.90 -2.65
N ALA A 60 -19.01 -3.24 -3.32
CA ALA A 60 -20.31 -3.83 -3.64
C ALA A 60 -20.18 -5.01 -4.61
N LEU A 61 -19.33 -4.91 -5.64
CA LEU A 61 -19.07 -6.01 -6.57
C LEU A 61 -18.46 -7.22 -5.86
N HIS A 62 -17.44 -7.02 -5.03
CA HIS A 62 -16.81 -8.11 -4.26
C HIS A 62 -17.78 -8.76 -3.26
N ARG A 63 -18.64 -7.97 -2.60
CA ARG A 63 -19.68 -8.51 -1.72
C ARG A 63 -20.69 -9.37 -2.49
N ARG A 64 -21.17 -8.91 -3.65
CA ARG A 64 -22.08 -9.69 -4.50
C ARG A 64 -21.45 -10.99 -4.98
N ASP A 65 -20.21 -10.93 -5.46
CA ASP A 65 -19.44 -12.11 -5.89
C ASP A 65 -19.27 -13.12 -4.74
N SER A 66 -18.99 -12.63 -3.52
CA SER A 66 -18.88 -13.47 -2.32
C SER A 66 -20.19 -14.14 -1.87
N GLN A 67 -21.33 -13.61 -2.31
CA GLN A 67 -22.67 -14.10 -1.99
C GLN A 67 -23.27 -14.97 -3.11
N GLY A 68 -22.50 -15.23 -4.18
CA GLY A 68 -22.95 -16.02 -5.33
C GLY A 68 -23.74 -15.24 -6.38
N ASP A 69 -23.98 -13.94 -6.20
CA ASP A 69 -24.48 -13.03 -7.23
C ASP A 69 -23.30 -12.55 -8.09
N VAL A 70 -22.83 -13.43 -8.97
CA VAL A 70 -21.60 -13.23 -9.74
C VAL A 70 -21.75 -12.02 -10.67
N PRO A 71 -20.97 -10.93 -10.47
CA PRO A 71 -21.05 -9.77 -11.34
C PRO A 71 -20.57 -10.09 -12.75
N THR A 72 -21.18 -9.44 -13.72
CA THR A 72 -20.90 -9.67 -15.14
C THR A 72 -19.51 -9.14 -15.53
N PRO A 73 -18.90 -9.67 -16.60
CA PRO A 73 -17.65 -9.13 -17.14
C PRO A 73 -17.75 -7.64 -17.52
N ALA A 74 -18.94 -7.16 -17.90
CA ALA A 74 -19.18 -5.76 -18.24
C ALA A 74 -19.10 -4.84 -17.00
N GLU A 75 -19.59 -5.30 -15.85
CA GLU A 75 -19.47 -4.56 -14.58
C GLU A 75 -18.00 -4.44 -14.16
N TRP A 76 -17.24 -5.53 -14.22
CA TRP A 76 -15.79 -5.52 -13.96
C TRP A 76 -15.01 -4.67 -14.96
N GLN A 77 -15.40 -4.68 -16.24
CA GLN A 77 -14.80 -3.81 -17.25
C GLN A 77 -15.05 -2.32 -16.94
N ARG A 78 -16.25 -1.97 -16.47
CA ARG A 78 -16.61 -0.59 -16.16
C ARG A 78 -15.77 -0.02 -15.01
N VAL A 79 -15.63 -0.75 -13.90
CA VAL A 79 -14.79 -0.29 -12.77
C VAL A 79 -13.32 -0.18 -13.18
N ARG A 80 -12.80 -1.09 -14.02
CA ARG A 80 -11.44 -0.98 -14.57
C ARG A 80 -11.23 0.24 -15.44
N GLN A 81 -12.25 0.65 -16.20
CA GLN A 81 -12.16 1.89 -16.98
C GLN A 81 -12.19 3.11 -16.06
N GLN A 82 -12.98 3.08 -14.99
CA GLN A 82 -13.03 4.18 -14.02
C GLN A 82 -11.71 4.33 -13.25
N THR A 83 -11.05 3.24 -12.84
CA THR A 83 -9.72 3.32 -12.18
C THR A 83 -8.69 4.00 -13.08
N GLN A 84 -8.69 3.70 -14.38
CA GLN A 84 -7.77 4.29 -15.37
C GLN A 84 -7.98 5.80 -15.60
N LEU A 85 -9.16 6.32 -15.29
CA LEU A 85 -9.48 7.74 -15.43
C LEU A 85 -9.06 8.55 -14.18
N LEU A 86 -8.71 7.89 -13.09
CA LEU A 86 -8.28 8.58 -11.87
C LEU A 86 -6.91 9.22 -12.09
N GLN A 87 -6.83 10.51 -11.76
CA GLN A 87 -5.58 11.23 -11.82
C GLN A 87 -4.79 10.98 -10.54
N VAL A 88 -3.55 10.52 -10.72
CA VAL A 88 -2.56 10.40 -9.65
C VAL A 88 -2.09 11.80 -9.29
N GLY A 89 -2.77 12.43 -8.34
CA GLY A 89 -2.32 13.69 -7.74
C GLY A 89 -1.08 13.49 -6.86
N GLU A 90 -0.64 14.53 -6.17
CA GLU A 90 0.51 14.48 -5.25
C GLU A 90 0.16 13.93 -3.86
N ASP A 91 -1.09 13.55 -3.64
CA ASP A 91 -1.58 12.97 -2.38
C ASP A 91 -1.25 11.48 -2.29
N GLU A 92 -0.26 11.11 -1.47
CA GLU A 92 0.18 9.71 -1.30
C GLU A 92 -0.92 8.74 -0.83
N LEU A 93 -1.88 9.19 -0.02
CA LEU A 93 -3.00 8.34 0.40
C LEU A 93 -3.93 8.06 -0.78
N LEU A 94 -4.23 9.08 -1.59
CA LEU A 94 -5.02 8.92 -2.80
C LEU A 94 -4.30 7.98 -3.78
N LYS A 95 -2.97 8.08 -3.94
CA LYS A 95 -2.20 7.13 -4.76
C LYS A 95 -2.33 5.70 -4.26
N ALA A 96 -2.17 5.48 -2.95
CA ALA A 96 -2.34 4.15 -2.35
C ALA A 96 -3.76 3.61 -2.56
N LEU A 97 -4.79 4.44 -2.41
CA LEU A 97 -6.18 4.06 -2.66
C LEU A 97 -6.48 3.77 -4.14
N ILE A 98 -5.85 4.49 -5.08
CA ILE A 98 -5.93 4.17 -6.51
C ILE A 98 -5.33 2.79 -6.78
N GLN A 99 -4.18 2.46 -6.18
CA GLN A 99 -3.58 1.12 -6.30
C GLN A 99 -4.48 0.02 -5.72
N VAL A 100 -5.17 0.30 -4.59
CA VAL A 100 -6.19 -0.62 -4.06
C VAL A 100 -7.31 -0.81 -5.08
N ALA A 101 -7.80 0.28 -5.67
CA ALA A 101 -8.88 0.22 -6.64
C ALA A 101 -8.47 -0.57 -7.90
N GLU A 102 -7.25 -0.36 -8.41
CA GLU A 102 -6.69 -1.12 -9.54
C GLU A 102 -6.57 -2.61 -9.24
N ALA A 103 -6.03 -2.97 -8.07
CA ALA A 103 -5.89 -4.37 -7.65
C ALA A 103 -7.25 -5.04 -7.42
N ALA A 104 -8.23 -4.30 -6.89
CA ALA A 104 -9.58 -4.79 -6.63
C ALA A 104 -10.49 -4.80 -7.87
N ALA A 105 -10.07 -4.25 -9.01
CA ALA A 105 -10.91 -4.17 -10.21
C ALA A 105 -11.02 -5.51 -10.98
N TRP A 106 -10.63 -6.61 -10.36
CA TRP A 106 -10.67 -7.96 -10.90
C TRP A 106 -11.47 -8.90 -9.98
N PRO A 107 -12.30 -9.79 -10.54
CA PRO A 107 -12.97 -10.82 -9.75
C PRO A 107 -11.94 -11.82 -9.19
N ILE A 108 -12.05 -12.14 -7.90
CA ILE A 108 -11.17 -13.12 -7.24
C ILE A 108 -11.37 -14.52 -7.82
N SER A 109 -12.57 -14.82 -8.32
CA SER A 109 -12.90 -16.07 -9.02
C SER A 109 -12.08 -16.29 -10.30
N ALA A 110 -11.53 -15.24 -10.92
CA ALA A 110 -10.69 -15.35 -12.11
C ALA A 110 -9.20 -15.61 -11.80
N GLY A 111 -8.75 -15.40 -10.56
CA GLY A 111 -7.36 -15.64 -10.17
C GLY A 111 -6.99 -15.05 -8.82
N LYS A 112 -6.17 -15.79 -8.06
CA LYS A 112 -5.75 -15.42 -6.70
C LYS A 112 -4.63 -14.39 -6.66
N SER A 113 -3.97 -14.08 -7.78
CA SER A 113 -2.89 -13.09 -7.84
C SER A 113 -3.34 -11.69 -7.43
N GLY A 114 -4.61 -11.34 -7.71
CA GLY A 114 -5.19 -10.06 -7.30
C GLY A 114 -5.26 -9.86 -5.79
N LEU A 115 -5.30 -10.94 -4.99
CA LEU A 115 -5.30 -10.83 -3.52
C LEU A 115 -3.97 -10.33 -2.96
N THR A 116 -2.85 -10.77 -3.55
CA THR A 116 -1.52 -10.31 -3.12
C THR A 116 -1.36 -8.82 -3.42
N GLU A 117 -1.76 -8.38 -4.62
CA GLU A 117 -1.69 -6.97 -5.00
C GLU A 117 -2.61 -6.11 -4.12
N LEU A 118 -3.83 -6.60 -3.85
CA LEU A 118 -4.79 -5.93 -2.98
C LEU A 118 -4.28 -5.83 -1.53
N HIS A 119 -3.64 -6.89 -1.00
CA HIS A 119 -3.01 -6.87 0.31
C HIS A 119 -1.93 -5.80 0.40
N ILE A 120 -0.99 -5.79 -0.55
CA ILE A 120 0.11 -4.82 -0.56
C ILE A 120 -0.43 -3.40 -0.61
N ALA A 121 -1.41 -3.13 -1.49
CA ALA A 121 -2.01 -1.82 -1.64
C ALA A 121 -2.82 -1.40 -0.38
N ALA A 122 -3.61 -2.30 0.21
CA ALA A 122 -4.36 -2.01 1.43
C ALA A 122 -3.42 -1.73 2.62
N ALA A 123 -2.33 -2.48 2.72
CA ALA A 123 -1.30 -2.25 3.73
C ALA A 123 -0.57 -0.90 3.51
N MET A 124 -0.41 -0.44 2.25
CA MET A 124 0.08 0.91 1.95
C MET A 124 -0.87 1.98 2.46
N VAL A 125 -2.18 1.79 2.31
CA VAL A 125 -3.18 2.71 2.86
C VAL A 125 -3.02 2.85 4.37
N GLN A 126 -2.87 1.73 5.09
CA GLN A 126 -2.64 1.75 6.55
C GLN A 126 -1.37 2.52 6.91
N ALA A 127 -0.28 2.28 6.20
CA ALA A 127 0.99 2.98 6.41
C ALA A 127 0.85 4.50 6.15
N CYS A 128 0.17 4.90 5.08
CA CYS A 128 -0.07 6.30 4.76
C CYS A 128 -0.95 7.00 5.82
N GLN A 129 -2.00 6.34 6.30
CA GLN A 129 -2.86 6.87 7.36
C GLN A 129 -2.08 7.02 8.68
N ALA A 130 -1.29 6.02 9.06
CA ALA A 130 -0.45 6.07 10.27
C ALA A 130 0.62 7.18 10.18
N SER A 131 1.28 7.33 9.03
CA SER A 131 2.22 8.43 8.77
C SER A 131 1.56 9.80 9.01
N ARG A 132 0.39 10.02 8.42
CA ARG A 132 -0.38 11.27 8.58
C ARG A 132 -0.77 11.55 10.02
N ALA A 133 -1.17 10.51 10.77
CA ALA A 133 -1.54 10.64 12.17
C ALA A 133 -0.38 11.13 13.06
N THR A 134 0.88 10.97 12.63
CA THR A 134 2.04 11.53 13.34
C THR A 134 2.23 13.04 13.14
N GLY A 135 1.43 13.67 12.27
CA GLY A 135 1.62 15.04 11.82
C GLY A 135 2.66 15.18 10.70
N TRP A 136 3.02 14.07 10.04
CA TRP A 136 3.88 14.10 8.87
C TRP A 136 3.16 14.77 7.69
N THR A 137 3.77 15.82 7.15
CA THR A 137 3.19 16.61 6.08
C THR A 137 3.88 16.36 4.75
N ARG A 138 3.26 16.86 3.69
CA ARG A 138 3.85 16.86 2.36
C ARG A 138 5.18 17.62 2.28
N GLU A 139 5.28 18.74 3.00
CA GLU A 139 6.52 19.53 3.01
C GLU A 139 7.64 18.76 3.72
N ASP A 140 7.34 18.04 4.80
CA ASP A 140 8.31 17.17 5.46
C ASP A 140 8.80 16.06 4.52
N ASN A 141 7.89 15.48 3.73
CA ASN A 141 8.26 14.47 2.75
C ASN A 141 9.21 15.04 1.69
N LYS A 142 8.93 16.25 1.19
CA LYS A 142 9.77 16.95 0.22
C LYS A 142 11.16 17.24 0.79
N GLN A 143 11.23 17.74 2.03
CA GLN A 143 12.49 18.04 2.71
C GLN A 143 13.30 16.77 2.99
N ALA A 144 12.66 15.73 3.52
CA ALA A 144 13.30 14.45 3.79
C ALA A 144 13.86 13.83 2.51
N PHE A 145 13.10 13.89 1.41
CA PHE A 145 13.55 13.38 0.12
C PHE A 145 14.73 14.17 -0.44
N ALA A 146 14.72 15.50 -0.31
CA ALA A 146 15.84 16.33 -0.72
C ALA A 146 17.12 15.98 0.06
N VAL A 147 17.02 15.78 1.37
CA VAL A 147 18.16 15.35 2.21
C VAL A 147 18.61 13.94 1.83
N LEU A 148 17.69 12.98 1.72
CA LEU A 148 18.04 11.60 1.37
C LEU A 148 18.73 11.50 0.00
N ASN A 149 18.25 12.21 -1.02
CA ASN A 149 18.90 12.22 -2.33
C ASN A 149 20.33 12.77 -2.30
N GLN A 150 20.61 13.74 -1.42
CA GLN A 150 21.97 14.23 -1.20
C GLN A 150 22.86 13.20 -0.48
N LEU A 151 22.26 12.35 0.34
CA LEU A 151 22.99 11.38 1.17
C LEU A 151 23.21 10.02 0.47
N VAL A 152 22.42 9.66 -0.53
CA VAL A 152 22.49 8.35 -1.19
C VAL A 152 23.81 8.14 -1.96
N VAL A 153 24.46 9.23 -2.39
CA VAL A 153 25.69 9.19 -3.19
C VAL A 153 26.84 9.88 -2.44
N THR A 154 28.06 9.36 -2.57
CA THR A 154 29.29 10.00 -2.07
C THR A 154 29.68 11.18 -2.96
N VAL A 155 30.66 11.98 -2.51
CA VAL A 155 31.25 13.05 -3.33
C VAL A 155 31.88 12.49 -4.62
N ASP A 156 32.33 11.24 -4.56
CA ASP A 156 32.99 10.54 -5.67
C ASP A 156 32.00 9.80 -6.59
N GLY A 157 30.68 9.92 -6.34
CA GLY A 157 29.65 9.32 -7.18
C GLY A 157 29.28 7.88 -6.83
N GLU A 158 29.83 7.30 -5.76
CA GLU A 158 29.51 5.94 -5.32
C GLU A 158 28.26 5.89 -4.44
N GLN A 159 27.48 4.81 -4.50
CA GLN A 159 26.35 4.63 -3.60
C GLN A 159 26.84 4.39 -2.16
N ARG A 160 26.28 5.15 -1.20
CA ARG A 160 26.59 4.94 0.21
C ARG A 160 25.97 3.66 0.76
N PRO A 161 26.63 2.98 1.70
CA PRO A 161 26.02 1.87 2.43
C PRO A 161 24.75 2.33 3.16
N ARG A 162 23.65 1.60 2.97
CA ARG A 162 22.32 1.98 3.50
C ARG A 162 22.29 2.15 5.03
N HIS A 163 23.10 1.41 5.76
CA HIS A 163 23.14 1.46 7.22
C HIS A 163 23.77 2.77 7.75
N GLU A 164 24.50 3.52 6.93
CA GLU A 164 25.09 4.82 7.29
C GLU A 164 24.09 5.97 7.14
N ILE A 165 23.10 5.83 6.25
CA ILE A 165 22.16 6.89 5.89
C ILE A 165 21.41 7.46 7.11
N PRO A 166 20.90 6.66 8.08
CA PRO A 166 20.21 7.21 9.25
C PRO A 166 21.08 8.15 10.09
N ALA A 167 22.34 7.78 10.36
CA ALA A 167 23.25 8.62 11.14
C ALA A 167 23.60 9.92 10.39
N LEU A 168 23.77 9.85 9.07
CA LEU A 168 23.99 11.02 8.24
C LEU A 168 22.75 11.92 8.16
N PHE A 169 21.56 11.34 8.08
CA PHE A 169 20.30 12.09 8.08
C PHE A 169 20.11 12.86 9.39
N ALA A 170 20.35 12.20 10.54
CA ALA A 170 20.30 12.83 11.86
C ALA A 170 21.26 14.02 11.98
N LYS A 171 22.45 13.92 11.36
CA LYS A 171 23.44 15.00 11.35
C LYS A 171 23.05 16.15 10.42
N THR A 172 22.52 15.85 9.24
CA THR A 172 22.21 16.85 8.20
C THR A 172 20.90 17.59 8.47
N ALA A 173 19.91 16.92 9.06
CA ALA A 173 18.58 17.48 9.33
C ALA A 173 18.10 17.15 10.75
N PRO A 174 18.77 17.67 11.80
CA PRO A 174 18.50 17.31 13.19
C PRO A 174 17.09 17.65 13.67
N GLU A 175 16.45 18.67 13.09
CA GLU A 175 15.06 19.04 13.41
C GLU A 175 14.03 18.13 12.72
N LEU A 176 14.38 17.59 11.54
CA LEU A 176 13.51 16.74 10.75
C LEU A 176 13.59 15.27 11.19
N GLU A 177 14.75 14.83 11.66
CA GLU A 177 15.00 13.43 12.05
C GLU A 177 13.99 12.88 13.06
N PRO A 178 13.67 13.55 14.18
CA PRO A 178 12.74 12.98 15.16
C PRO A 178 11.34 12.77 14.57
N ARG A 179 10.93 13.64 13.64
CA ARG A 179 9.65 13.56 12.94
C ARG A 179 9.66 12.46 11.88
N PHE A 180 10.77 12.35 11.14
CA PHE A 180 10.98 11.31 10.12
C PHE A 180 11.04 9.91 10.75
N THR A 181 11.73 9.75 11.87
CA THR A 181 11.81 8.48 12.58
C THR A 181 10.45 8.09 13.14
N ARG A 182 9.73 9.04 13.76
CA ARG A 182 8.38 8.79 14.28
C ARG A 182 7.40 8.33 13.20
N GLN A 183 7.34 9.02 12.07
CA GLN A 183 6.42 8.63 10.99
C GLN A 183 6.83 7.30 10.36
N LEU A 184 8.14 7.03 10.25
CA LEU A 184 8.65 5.80 9.66
C LEU A 184 8.30 4.59 10.53
N THR A 185 8.51 4.70 11.84
CA THR A 185 8.09 3.68 12.81
C THR A 185 6.58 3.44 12.72
N ALA A 186 5.76 4.50 12.80
CA ALA A 186 4.30 4.37 12.73
C ALA A 186 3.83 3.69 11.42
N SER A 187 4.42 4.07 10.28
CA SER A 187 4.10 3.50 8.97
C SER A 187 4.46 2.01 8.88
N ASN A 188 5.66 1.65 9.36
CA ASN A 188 6.14 0.26 9.35
C ASN A 188 5.33 -0.63 10.29
N ASP A 189 4.98 -0.13 11.47
CA ASP A 189 4.17 -0.83 12.46
C ASP A 189 2.77 -1.10 11.89
N ALA A 190 2.13 -0.09 11.28
CA ALA A 190 0.82 -0.25 10.66
C ALA A 190 0.82 -1.26 9.50
N PHE A 191 1.82 -1.20 8.62
CA PHE A 191 1.95 -2.18 7.54
C PHE A 191 2.14 -3.61 8.07
N THR A 192 3.03 -3.75 9.06
CA THR A 192 3.35 -5.05 9.68
C THR A 192 2.14 -5.61 10.41
N GLN A 193 1.43 -4.78 11.19
CA GLN A 193 0.22 -5.17 11.90
C GLN A 193 -0.89 -5.60 10.95
N PHE A 194 -1.10 -4.87 9.84
CA PHE A 194 -2.08 -5.27 8.83
C PHE A 194 -1.74 -6.63 8.20
N SER A 195 -0.47 -6.82 7.85
CA SER A 195 0.02 -8.09 7.29
C SER A 195 -0.06 -9.24 8.30
N GLN A 196 0.17 -8.98 9.59
CA GLN A 196 -0.02 -9.96 10.65
C GLN A 196 -1.50 -10.31 10.82
N THR A 197 -2.39 -9.32 10.78
CA THR A 197 -3.85 -9.55 10.85
C THR A 197 -4.32 -10.43 9.70
N LEU A 198 -3.78 -10.23 8.49
CA LEU A 198 -4.05 -11.12 7.35
C LEU A 198 -3.56 -12.55 7.62
N LYS A 199 -2.34 -12.73 8.14
CA LYS A 199 -1.81 -14.05 8.53
C LYS A 199 -2.69 -14.74 9.57
N ASP A 200 -3.14 -14.00 10.58
CA ASP A 200 -4.00 -14.54 11.64
C ASP A 200 -5.36 -14.97 11.08
N ARG A 201 -5.94 -14.19 10.16
CA ARG A 201 -7.18 -14.56 9.44
C ARG A 201 -6.99 -15.83 8.60
N LEU A 202 -5.90 -15.92 7.85
CA LEU A 202 -5.57 -17.11 7.05
C LEU A 202 -5.39 -18.37 7.92
N ALA A 203 -4.86 -18.21 9.13
CA ALA A 203 -4.74 -19.30 10.09
C ALA A 203 -6.07 -19.70 10.74
N ALA A 204 -7.03 -18.78 10.81
CA ALA A 204 -8.33 -18.99 11.46
C ALA A 204 -9.35 -19.73 10.58
N GLY A 205 -9.23 -19.67 9.25
CA GLY A 205 -10.12 -20.37 8.31
C GLY A 205 -11.03 -19.44 7.55
#